data_AF-M2UDH3-F1
#
_entry.id   AF-M2UDH3-F1
#
_cell.length_a   1.000
_cell.length_b   1.000
_cell.length_c   1.000
_cell.angle_alpha   90.00
_cell.angle_beta   90.00
_cell.angle_gamma   90.00
#
_symmetry.space_group_name_H-M   'P 1'
#
loop_
_entity.id
_entity.type
_entity.pdbx_description
1 polymer ?
#
loop_
_entity_poly.entity_id
_entity_poly.type
_entity_poly.pdbx_seq_one_letter_code
_entity_poly.pdbx_strand_id
1 'polypeptide(L)'
;MNKNQDAVIDMYEQLPVPYGLVRYGVAPDHPEVKNCQDTFEDIARSPRFNYIGNVKVGYDVQLADMKPHYDAILFSYGATEDRQLDIPGEHLPGPILHAGEQAVVIGQGNVALDVARILLSPVDALRSTDIADQAIQALSESKIRSVRVVGRRGPIQAAFTVKEARELMQIPSVAFEPIDRSLYPADIKKLPRVQRRIAEVLLKGSVTPAQQATRSWALDFMQAPKAMHEVDGHLTSIAFTKQQFVPDGDPFDQRTRVVSTKDETTIEASLAFRSVGYKSAALPGLSDIGVPFDEKLGIIPNDMHGRVITPSAGPGNLTAGHVSGMYCAGWVKRGPTGVIASTMQDAFSSADIIAQDWEAGVLFLNDTNGENKGTKSGWEALRAAVESKGVRPLSWTDWKKIDEAERENGKAKGKRREKFQSVEEMLSVLSS
;
A
#
# COMPACT_ATOMS: atom_id res chain seq x y z
N MET A 1 -12.46 11.14 -25.33
CA MET A 1 -11.06 10.88 -24.98
C MET A 1 -10.31 10.64 -26.26
N ASN A 2 -9.50 11.62 -26.67
CA ASN A 2 -8.57 11.40 -27.77
C ASN A 2 -7.39 10.60 -27.22
N LYS A 3 -7.19 9.40 -27.77
CA LYS A 3 -6.01 8.59 -27.48
C LYS A 3 -4.91 9.07 -28.42
N ASN A 4 -3.77 9.51 -27.88
CA ASN A 4 -2.60 9.75 -28.72
C ASN A 4 -2.12 8.40 -29.26
N GLN A 5 -2.35 8.16 -30.56
CA GLN A 5 -2.06 6.87 -31.18
C GLN A 5 -0.57 6.64 -31.40
N ASP A 6 0.26 7.67 -31.28
CA ASP A 6 1.71 7.60 -31.48
C ASP A 6 2.48 7.51 -30.15
N ALA A 7 1.78 7.61 -29.01
CA ALA A 7 2.41 7.49 -27.71
C ALA A 7 3.03 6.10 -27.49
N VAL A 8 4.28 6.09 -27.05
CA VAL A 8 5.07 4.93 -26.62
C VAL A 8 5.38 5.07 -25.12
N ILE A 9 5.20 4.00 -24.36
CA ILE A 9 5.32 3.98 -22.90
C ILE A 9 6.42 3.01 -22.48
N ASP A 10 7.44 3.53 -21.81
CA ASP A 10 8.42 2.75 -21.07
C ASP A 10 8.03 2.73 -19.59
N MET A 11 7.79 1.54 -19.04
CA MET A 11 7.47 1.36 -17.62
C MET A 11 8.68 0.77 -16.89
N TYR A 12 9.28 1.57 -16.00
CA TYR A 12 10.37 1.14 -15.13
C TYR A 12 9.82 0.51 -13.85
N GLU A 13 10.41 -0.60 -13.43
CA GLU A 13 10.11 -1.29 -12.17
C GLU A 13 11.43 -1.71 -11.51
N GLN A 14 11.55 -1.42 -10.21
CA GLN A 14 12.77 -1.73 -9.45
C GLN A 14 12.95 -3.24 -9.23
N LEU A 15 11.86 -4.01 -9.20
CA LEU A 15 11.90 -5.46 -9.03
C LEU A 15 11.91 -6.19 -10.38
N PRO A 16 12.38 -7.45 -10.42
CA PRO A 16 12.22 -8.31 -11.60
C PRO A 16 10.77 -8.49 -12.05
N VAL A 17 9.81 -8.34 -11.14
CA VAL A 17 8.40 -8.72 -11.32
C VAL A 17 7.48 -7.50 -11.15
N PRO A 18 6.44 -7.35 -11.99
CA PRO A 18 5.55 -6.20 -11.98
C PRO A 18 4.43 -6.31 -10.93
N TYR A 19 3.44 -5.43 -11.05
CA TYR A 19 2.15 -5.40 -10.34
C TYR A 19 2.17 -4.82 -8.90
N GLY A 20 3.35 -4.53 -8.35
CA GLY A 20 3.48 -3.87 -7.05
C GLY A 20 2.60 -4.52 -5.97
N LEU A 21 1.81 -3.70 -5.26
CA LEU A 21 0.96 -4.18 -4.16
C LEU A 21 -0.17 -5.13 -4.57
N VAL A 22 -0.51 -5.26 -5.85
CA VAL A 22 -1.44 -6.34 -6.27
C VAL A 22 -0.81 -7.71 -6.04
N ARG A 23 0.52 -7.81 -6.18
CA ARG A 23 1.29 -9.03 -5.94
C ARG A 23 1.78 -9.15 -4.50
N TYR A 24 2.22 -8.04 -3.91
CA TYR A 24 2.93 -8.01 -2.62
C TYR A 24 2.06 -7.54 -1.43
N GLY A 25 0.96 -6.84 -1.68
CA GLY A 25 0.10 -6.27 -0.64
C GLY A 25 -1.24 -6.98 -0.50
N VAL A 26 -1.94 -7.25 -1.61
CA VAL A 26 -3.23 -7.94 -1.60
C VAL A 26 -3.06 -9.32 -0.95
N ALA A 27 -3.86 -9.55 0.09
CA ALA A 27 -3.78 -10.75 0.91
C ALA A 27 -3.90 -12.03 0.06
N PRO A 28 -3.20 -13.10 0.43
CA PRO A 28 -3.18 -14.33 -0.34
C PRO A 28 -4.55 -15.04 -0.40
N ASP A 29 -5.40 -14.80 0.59
CA ASP A 29 -6.79 -15.26 0.66
C ASP A 29 -7.79 -14.36 -0.08
N HIS A 30 -7.31 -13.32 -0.79
CA HIS A 30 -8.08 -12.47 -1.71
C HIS A 30 -7.61 -12.62 -3.18
N PRO A 31 -7.59 -13.83 -3.74
CA PRO A 31 -7.11 -14.04 -5.10
C PRO A 31 -7.94 -13.27 -6.15
N GLU A 32 -9.23 -13.04 -5.91
CA GLU A 32 -10.11 -12.33 -6.84
C GLU A 32 -9.76 -10.84 -7.00
N VAL A 33 -9.15 -10.23 -5.97
CA VAL A 33 -8.68 -8.84 -6.04
C VAL A 33 -7.46 -8.72 -6.95
N LYS A 34 -6.72 -9.82 -7.16
CA LYS A 34 -5.55 -9.89 -8.03
C LYS A 34 -5.90 -10.02 -9.52
N ASN A 35 -7.17 -10.27 -9.87
CA ASN A 35 -7.61 -10.45 -11.26
C ASN A 35 -7.40 -9.21 -12.16
N CYS A 36 -7.17 -8.02 -11.59
CA CYS A 36 -6.80 -6.85 -12.39
C CYS A 36 -5.46 -7.04 -13.14
N GLN A 37 -4.64 -8.02 -12.74
CA GLN A 37 -3.42 -8.42 -13.45
C GLN A 37 -3.71 -8.81 -14.90
N ASP A 38 -4.85 -9.44 -15.18
CA ASP A 38 -5.21 -9.87 -16.55
C ASP A 38 -5.28 -8.67 -17.51
N THR A 39 -5.84 -7.55 -17.05
CA THR A 39 -5.87 -6.30 -17.83
C THR A 39 -4.48 -5.71 -18.02
N PHE A 40 -3.58 -5.84 -17.02
CA PHE A 40 -2.20 -5.39 -17.16
C PHE A 40 -1.43 -6.26 -18.17
N GLU A 41 -1.69 -7.56 -18.21
CA GLU A 41 -1.12 -8.45 -19.23
C GLU A 41 -1.57 -8.06 -20.63
N ASP A 42 -2.85 -7.72 -20.82
CA ASP A 42 -3.37 -7.25 -22.11
C ASP A 42 -2.70 -5.94 -22.55
N ILE A 43 -2.46 -5.00 -21.63
CA ILE A 43 -1.74 -3.75 -21.91
C ILE A 43 -0.30 -4.04 -22.32
N ALA A 44 0.38 -4.96 -21.63
CA ALA A 44 1.77 -5.30 -21.88
C ALA A 44 2.02 -5.98 -23.24
N ARG A 45 0.96 -6.46 -23.92
CA ARG A 45 1.04 -6.98 -25.30
C ARG A 45 1.13 -5.89 -26.36
N SER A 46 0.88 -4.63 -26.00
CA SER A 46 0.96 -3.52 -26.94
C SER A 46 2.40 -3.35 -27.44
N PRO A 47 2.65 -3.21 -28.75
CA PRO A 47 3.99 -2.92 -29.28
C PRO A 47 4.49 -1.53 -28.88
N ARG A 48 3.62 -0.70 -28.31
CA ARG A 48 3.93 0.65 -27.81
C ARG A 48 4.13 0.67 -26.29
N PHE A 49 4.19 -0.49 -25.66
CA PHE A 49 4.49 -0.62 -24.24
C PHE A 49 5.75 -1.45 -24.09
N ASN A 50 6.68 -0.97 -23.27
CA ASN A 50 7.90 -1.65 -22.96
C ASN A 50 8.07 -1.71 -21.44
N TYR A 51 8.36 -2.90 -20.93
CA TYR A 51 8.60 -3.14 -19.52
C TYR A 51 10.11 -3.22 -19.27
N ILE A 52 10.58 -2.41 -18.31
CA ILE A 52 11.97 -2.36 -17.86
C ILE A 52 12.00 -2.71 -16.37
N GLY A 53 11.97 -4.02 -16.07
CA GLY A 53 12.08 -4.54 -14.72
C GLY A 53 13.52 -4.62 -14.23
N ASN A 54 13.70 -4.78 -12.93
CA ASN A 54 14.99 -4.85 -12.24
C ASN A 54 15.87 -3.60 -12.50
N VAL A 55 15.24 -2.42 -12.65
CA VAL A 55 15.92 -1.15 -12.84
C VAL A 55 15.37 -0.12 -11.87
N LYS A 56 16.19 0.27 -10.89
CA LYS A 56 15.83 1.22 -9.83
C LYS A 56 16.13 2.66 -10.25
N VAL A 57 15.08 3.40 -10.61
CA VAL A 57 15.16 4.84 -10.93
C VAL A 57 15.69 5.63 -9.72
N GLY A 58 16.62 6.55 -9.99
CA GLY A 58 17.39 7.30 -8.98
C GLY A 58 18.68 6.62 -8.53
N TYR A 59 18.90 5.35 -8.89
CA TYR A 59 20.08 4.58 -8.50
C TYR A 59 20.79 4.03 -9.76
N ASP A 60 20.14 3.09 -10.43
CA ASP A 60 20.67 2.43 -11.62
C ASP A 60 20.61 3.36 -12.83
N VAL A 61 19.54 4.14 -12.93
CA VAL A 61 19.35 5.22 -13.91
C VAL A 61 19.00 6.52 -13.18
N GLN A 62 19.69 7.61 -13.48
CA GLN A 62 19.43 8.90 -12.83
C GLN A 62 18.30 9.62 -13.57
N LEU A 63 17.43 10.32 -12.82
CA LEU A 63 16.32 11.08 -13.40
C LEU A 63 16.79 12.16 -14.37
N ALA A 64 17.94 12.78 -14.10
CA ALA A 64 18.57 13.76 -14.98
C ALA A 64 18.96 13.16 -16.35
N ASP A 65 19.40 11.89 -16.36
CA ASP A 65 19.76 11.18 -17.60
C ASP A 65 18.51 10.78 -18.39
N MET A 66 17.38 10.54 -17.72
CA MET A 66 16.12 10.19 -18.40
C MET A 66 15.50 11.38 -19.13
N LYS A 67 15.59 12.58 -18.55
CA LYS A 67 14.88 13.78 -19.01
C LYS A 67 15.07 14.08 -20.51
N PRO A 68 16.27 14.02 -21.11
CA PRO A 68 16.47 14.26 -22.55
C PRO A 68 15.78 13.26 -23.49
N HIS A 69 15.39 12.09 -22.99
CA HIS A 69 14.94 10.97 -23.82
C HIS A 69 13.43 10.73 -23.80
N TYR A 70 12.68 11.48 -23.01
CA TYR A 70 11.22 11.39 -22.88
C TYR A 70 10.55 12.75 -23.03
N ASP A 71 9.34 12.77 -23.60
CA ASP A 71 8.49 13.98 -23.62
C ASP A 71 7.89 14.26 -22.24
N ALA A 72 7.52 13.21 -21.48
CA ALA A 72 6.96 13.34 -20.14
C ALA A 72 7.41 12.20 -19.22
N ILE A 73 7.40 12.48 -17.92
CA ILE A 73 7.61 11.47 -16.86
C ILE A 73 6.37 11.45 -15.97
N LEU A 74 5.81 10.25 -15.76
CA LEU A 74 4.71 10.00 -14.83
C LEU A 74 5.24 9.20 -13.63
N PHE A 75 5.27 9.83 -12.46
CA PHE A 75 5.64 9.17 -11.21
C PHE A 75 4.46 8.34 -10.66
N SER A 76 4.66 7.02 -10.54
CA SER A 76 3.63 6.07 -10.08
C SER A 76 4.17 5.01 -9.11
N TYR A 77 5.29 5.29 -8.43
CA TYR A 77 6.06 4.34 -7.61
C TYR A 77 5.46 4.03 -6.22
N GLY A 78 4.21 4.43 -5.97
CA GLY A 78 3.48 4.08 -4.76
C GLY A 78 4.05 4.71 -3.48
N ALA A 79 3.87 4.03 -2.35
CA ALA A 79 4.37 4.42 -1.03
C ALA A 79 5.13 3.25 -0.41
N THR A 80 6.45 3.39 -0.28
CA THR A 80 7.37 2.28 0.07
C THR A 80 7.79 2.28 1.54
N GLU A 81 7.56 3.38 2.26
CA GLU A 81 7.94 3.49 3.67
C GLU A 81 6.72 3.34 4.57
N ASP A 82 6.90 2.67 5.71
CA ASP A 82 5.90 2.64 6.77
C ASP A 82 5.93 3.94 7.57
N ARG A 83 4.76 4.45 7.98
CA ARG A 83 4.69 5.48 9.02
C ARG A 83 5.10 4.87 10.36
N GLN A 84 5.99 5.55 11.07
CA GLN A 84 6.37 5.18 12.43
C GLN A 84 5.30 5.66 13.44
N LEU A 85 5.28 5.04 14.61
CA LEU A 85 4.51 5.48 15.78
C LEU A 85 5.28 6.54 16.55
N ASP A 86 6.61 6.53 16.46
CA ASP A 86 7.54 7.42 17.16
C ASP A 86 7.38 7.29 18.69
N ILE A 87 7.35 6.05 19.19
CA ILE A 87 7.18 5.73 20.61
C ILE A 87 8.33 4.87 21.15
N PRO A 88 8.61 4.92 22.48
CA PRO A 88 9.57 4.02 23.11
C PRO A 88 9.22 2.55 22.87
N GLY A 89 10.24 1.75 22.56
CA GLY A 89 10.10 0.30 22.34
C GLY A 89 9.52 -0.10 20.99
N GLU A 90 9.36 0.83 20.03
CA GLU A 90 8.79 0.49 18.71
C GLU A 90 9.67 -0.46 17.87
N HIS A 91 10.99 -0.43 18.02
CA HIS A 91 11.94 -1.14 17.16
C HIS A 91 12.36 -2.52 17.68
N LEU A 92 11.39 -3.30 18.18
CA LEU A 92 11.64 -4.67 18.60
C LEU A 92 11.98 -5.59 17.41
N PRO A 93 12.72 -6.69 17.64
CA PRO A 93 12.94 -7.72 16.63
C PRO A 93 11.63 -8.24 16.02
N GLY A 94 11.71 -8.81 14.82
CA GLY A 94 10.57 -9.25 14.03
C GLY A 94 9.59 -10.21 14.74
N PRO A 95 8.43 -10.48 14.14
CA PRO A 95 7.32 -11.14 14.82
C PRO A 95 7.65 -12.58 15.23
N ILE A 96 7.58 -12.89 16.54
CA ILE A 96 7.75 -14.25 17.07
C ILE A 96 6.37 -14.85 17.37
N LEU A 97 5.78 -15.52 16.38
CA LEU A 97 4.39 -16.01 16.45
C LEU A 97 4.14 -17.07 17.54
N HIS A 98 5.19 -17.70 18.07
CA HIS A 98 5.11 -18.71 19.13
C HIS A 98 5.47 -18.19 20.53
N ALA A 99 5.74 -16.88 20.67
CA ALA A 99 6.12 -16.25 21.94
C ALA A 99 4.96 -16.13 22.94
N GLY A 100 3.72 -16.12 22.45
CA GLY A 100 2.53 -16.03 23.30
C GLY A 100 1.25 -16.13 22.50
N GLU A 101 0.13 -15.86 23.16
CA GLU A 101 -1.21 -16.09 22.60
C GLU A 101 -1.92 -14.81 22.13
N GLN A 102 -1.42 -13.61 22.47
CA GLN A 102 -2.07 -12.35 22.15
C GLN A 102 -1.20 -11.47 21.25
N ALA A 103 -1.76 -11.10 20.10
CA ALA A 103 -1.20 -10.10 19.19
C ALA A 103 -2.01 -8.80 19.23
N VAL A 104 -1.33 -7.68 19.02
CA VAL A 104 -1.95 -6.36 18.86
C VAL A 104 -1.65 -5.83 17.46
N VAL A 105 -2.65 -5.29 16.78
CA VAL A 105 -2.49 -4.57 15.51
C VAL A 105 -2.89 -3.12 15.73
N ILE A 106 -1.95 -2.20 15.54
CA ILE A 106 -2.16 -0.77 15.75
C ILE A 106 -2.60 -0.12 14.44
N GLY A 107 -3.83 0.37 14.41
CA GLY A 107 -4.49 0.91 13.22
C GLY A 107 -5.71 0.08 12.84
N GLN A 108 -6.75 0.75 12.30
CA GLN A 108 -8.04 0.13 11.96
C GLN A 108 -8.38 0.36 10.48
N GLY A 109 -7.51 -0.10 9.59
CA GLY A 109 -7.72 -0.15 8.14
C GLY A 109 -7.83 -1.58 7.62
N ASN A 110 -8.02 -1.75 6.31
CA ASN A 110 -8.11 -3.08 5.69
C ASN A 110 -6.85 -3.92 5.93
N VAL A 111 -5.66 -3.33 5.83
CA VAL A 111 -4.38 -4.01 6.11
C VAL A 111 -4.35 -4.58 7.52
N ALA A 112 -4.88 -3.86 8.52
CA ALA A 112 -4.94 -4.34 9.89
C ALA A 112 -5.86 -5.58 10.01
N LEU A 113 -6.98 -5.57 9.29
CA LEU A 113 -7.90 -6.71 9.26
C LEU A 113 -7.31 -7.90 8.47
N ASP A 114 -6.54 -7.65 7.41
CA ASP A 114 -5.85 -8.70 6.68
C ASP A 114 -4.80 -9.39 7.58
N VAL A 115 -4.01 -8.62 8.34
CA VAL A 115 -3.07 -9.18 9.34
C VAL A 115 -3.82 -10.03 10.37
N ALA A 116 -4.90 -9.50 10.94
CA ALA A 116 -5.72 -10.26 11.90
C ALA A 116 -6.28 -11.55 11.27
N ARG A 117 -6.75 -11.48 10.02
CA ARG A 117 -7.33 -12.62 9.29
C ARG A 117 -6.29 -13.70 9.03
N ILE A 118 -5.08 -13.33 8.62
CA ILE A 118 -3.98 -14.29 8.39
C ILE A 118 -3.54 -14.97 9.69
N LEU A 119 -3.43 -14.23 10.80
CA LEU A 119 -3.06 -14.81 12.10
C LEU A 119 -4.11 -15.76 12.66
N LEU A 120 -5.39 -15.49 12.41
CA LEU A 120 -6.51 -16.23 13.00
C LEU A 120 -7.06 -17.35 12.13
N SER A 121 -6.82 -17.31 10.82
CA SER A 121 -7.30 -18.33 9.89
C SER A 121 -6.72 -19.72 10.18
N PRO A 122 -7.48 -20.80 9.94
CA PRO A 122 -6.93 -22.15 9.93
C PRO A 122 -5.82 -22.27 8.88
N VAL A 123 -4.67 -22.80 9.29
CA VAL A 123 -3.48 -22.88 8.41
C VAL A 123 -3.78 -23.67 7.13
N ASP A 124 -4.56 -24.74 7.22
CA ASP A 124 -4.92 -25.56 6.06
C ASP A 124 -5.73 -24.81 5.01
N ALA A 125 -6.54 -23.82 5.41
CA ALA A 125 -7.26 -22.95 4.47
C ALA A 125 -6.27 -22.06 3.69
N LEU A 126 -5.18 -21.65 4.33
CA LEU A 126 -4.15 -20.81 3.71
C LEU A 126 -3.19 -21.60 2.81
N ARG A 127 -2.99 -22.90 3.04
CA ARG A 127 -2.04 -23.74 2.27
C ARG A 127 -2.31 -23.76 0.77
N SER A 128 -3.56 -23.58 0.34
CA SER A 128 -3.95 -23.56 -1.08
C SER A 128 -3.79 -22.19 -1.76
N THR A 129 -3.46 -21.15 -0.99
CA THR A 129 -3.27 -19.78 -1.49
C THR A 129 -1.85 -19.55 -2.03
N ASP A 130 -1.55 -18.33 -2.50
CA ASP A 130 -0.20 -17.93 -2.95
C ASP A 130 0.68 -17.35 -1.83
N ILE A 131 0.33 -17.59 -0.56
CA ILE A 131 1.14 -17.23 0.60
C ILE A 131 2.51 -17.92 0.55
N ALA A 132 3.58 -17.28 1.02
CA ALA A 132 4.92 -17.89 1.03
C ALA A 132 4.99 -19.10 1.99
N ASP A 133 5.72 -20.15 1.61
CA ASP A 133 5.85 -21.35 2.46
C ASP A 133 6.47 -21.07 3.83
N GLN A 134 7.43 -20.14 3.92
CA GLN A 134 7.98 -19.68 5.19
C GLN A 134 6.88 -19.14 6.12
N ALA A 135 5.93 -18.38 5.57
CA ALA A 135 4.82 -17.83 6.36
C ALA A 135 3.86 -18.94 6.82
N ILE A 136 3.60 -19.95 5.98
CA ILE A 136 2.84 -21.15 6.39
C ILE A 136 3.52 -21.88 7.53
N GLN A 137 4.85 -22.07 7.45
CA GLN A 137 5.61 -22.72 8.53
C GLN A 137 5.48 -21.92 9.83
N ALA A 138 5.75 -20.61 9.79
CA ALA A 138 5.63 -19.75 10.96
C ALA A 138 4.20 -19.75 11.54
N LEU A 139 3.17 -19.73 10.70
CA LEU A 139 1.77 -19.79 11.12
C LEU A 139 1.39 -21.16 11.70
N SER A 140 2.00 -22.25 11.23
CA SER A 140 1.77 -23.59 11.78
C SER A 140 2.32 -23.77 13.19
N GLU A 141 3.37 -23.03 13.54
CA GLU A 141 3.97 -22.99 14.87
C GLU A 141 3.37 -21.90 15.76
N SER A 142 2.49 -21.05 15.21
CA SER A 142 1.89 -19.92 15.91
C SER A 142 1.06 -20.36 17.11
N LYS A 143 1.29 -19.69 18.25
CA LYS A 143 0.47 -19.83 19.46
C LYS A 143 -0.62 -18.76 19.56
N ILE A 144 -0.69 -17.82 18.62
CA ILE A 144 -1.67 -16.74 18.66
C ILE A 144 -3.10 -17.30 18.69
N ARG A 145 -3.84 -16.89 19.72
CA ARG A 145 -5.26 -17.17 19.95
C ARG A 145 -6.12 -15.92 19.92
N SER A 146 -5.57 -14.76 20.26
CA SER A 146 -6.29 -13.50 20.35
C SER A 146 -5.59 -12.41 19.54
N VAL A 147 -6.36 -11.63 18.78
CA VAL A 147 -5.86 -10.43 18.08
C VAL A 147 -6.69 -9.21 18.48
N ARG A 148 -6.04 -8.20 19.05
CA ARG A 148 -6.66 -6.90 19.36
C ARG A 148 -6.27 -5.86 18.32
N VAL A 149 -7.25 -5.28 17.63
CA VAL A 149 -7.01 -4.24 16.62
C VAL A 149 -7.37 -2.88 17.21
N VAL A 150 -6.35 -2.07 17.48
CA VAL A 150 -6.44 -0.86 18.31
C VAL A 150 -6.47 0.38 17.41
N GLY A 151 -7.47 1.24 17.62
CA GLY A 151 -7.64 2.50 16.90
C GLY A 151 -7.70 3.71 17.82
N ARG A 152 -7.03 4.80 17.42
CA ARG A 152 -7.04 6.06 18.17
C ARG A 152 -8.37 6.81 18.16
N ARG A 153 -9.31 6.45 17.26
CA ARG A 153 -10.63 7.08 17.11
C ARG A 153 -11.74 6.07 17.37
N GLY A 154 -12.99 6.52 17.24
CA GLY A 154 -14.17 5.67 17.40
C GLY A 154 -14.49 4.81 16.17
N PRO A 155 -15.52 3.96 16.28
CA PRO A 155 -15.90 3.01 15.24
C PRO A 155 -16.35 3.66 13.93
N ILE A 156 -16.88 4.89 13.97
CA ILE A 156 -17.35 5.60 12.77
C ILE A 156 -16.17 6.12 11.92
N GLN A 157 -15.02 6.33 12.54
CA GLN A 157 -13.79 6.80 11.89
C GLN A 157 -12.86 5.66 11.45
N ALA A 158 -13.23 4.41 11.69
CA ALA A 158 -12.48 3.25 11.21
C ALA A 158 -12.40 3.26 9.67
N ALA A 159 -11.25 2.89 9.14
CA ALA A 159 -10.94 2.96 7.71
C ALA A 159 -11.14 1.64 6.98
N PHE A 160 -11.41 0.55 7.70
CA PHE A 160 -11.71 -0.74 7.09
C PHE A 160 -13.09 -0.75 6.42
N THR A 161 -13.26 -1.59 5.41
CA THR A 161 -14.51 -1.75 4.68
C THR A 161 -15.34 -2.93 5.20
N VAL A 162 -16.60 -2.98 4.79
CA VAL A 162 -17.59 -3.97 5.30
C VAL A 162 -17.20 -5.41 4.92
N LYS A 163 -16.54 -5.60 3.78
CA LYS A 163 -16.17 -6.94 3.27
C LYS A 163 -15.18 -7.60 4.23
N GLU A 164 -14.14 -6.87 4.59
CA GLU A 164 -12.98 -7.30 5.38
C GLU A 164 -13.40 -7.59 6.82
N ALA A 165 -14.22 -6.72 7.42
CA ALA A 165 -14.82 -7.00 8.72
C ALA A 165 -15.72 -8.24 8.67
N ARG A 166 -16.51 -8.42 7.61
CA ARG A 166 -17.40 -9.59 7.47
C ARG A 166 -16.63 -10.89 7.35
N GLU A 167 -15.53 -10.92 6.61
CA GLU A 167 -14.71 -12.13 6.47
C GLU A 167 -14.17 -12.62 7.80
N LEU A 168 -13.66 -11.74 8.65
CA LEU A 168 -13.24 -12.09 10.01
C LEU A 168 -14.39 -12.68 10.84
N MET A 169 -15.61 -12.15 10.69
CA MET A 169 -16.79 -12.69 11.39
C MET A 169 -17.19 -14.10 10.94
N GLN A 170 -16.72 -14.55 9.76
CA GLN A 170 -17.04 -15.86 9.19
C GLN A 170 -15.96 -16.92 9.44
N ILE A 171 -14.79 -16.58 10.02
CA ILE A 171 -13.75 -17.57 10.26
C ILE A 171 -14.27 -18.62 11.27
N PRO A 172 -14.23 -19.92 10.93
CA PRO A 172 -14.65 -20.97 11.86
C PRO A 172 -13.83 -20.95 13.16
N SER A 173 -14.51 -21.16 14.29
CA SER A 173 -13.88 -21.23 15.63
C SER A 173 -13.27 -19.91 16.14
N VAL A 174 -13.51 -18.79 15.46
CA VAL A 174 -13.05 -17.45 15.87
C VAL A 174 -14.23 -16.61 16.33
N ALA A 175 -14.19 -16.12 17.56
CA ALA A 175 -15.20 -15.21 18.10
C ALA A 175 -14.78 -13.74 17.97
N PHE A 176 -15.75 -12.87 17.74
CA PHE A 176 -15.59 -11.43 17.86
C PHE A 176 -16.03 -10.96 19.25
N GLU A 177 -15.16 -10.20 19.92
CA GLU A 177 -15.50 -9.56 21.20
C GLU A 177 -16.52 -8.43 20.98
N PRO A 178 -17.64 -8.39 21.74
CA PRO A 178 -18.65 -7.35 21.58
C PRO A 178 -18.10 -5.93 21.78
N ILE A 179 -18.50 -5.01 20.90
CA ILE A 179 -18.17 -3.58 21.04
C ILE A 179 -19.13 -2.93 22.03
N ASP A 180 -18.63 -1.99 22.84
CA ASP A 180 -19.48 -1.11 23.65
C ASP A 180 -20.50 -0.35 22.78
N ARG A 181 -21.78 -0.61 23.03
CA ARG A 181 -22.91 -0.02 22.29
C ARG A 181 -22.96 1.50 22.45
N SER A 182 -22.37 2.05 23.50
CA SER A 182 -22.28 3.50 23.77
C SER A 182 -21.49 4.26 22.69
N LEU A 183 -20.60 3.57 21.97
CA LEU A 183 -19.78 4.13 20.89
C LEU A 183 -20.55 4.38 19.58
N TYR A 184 -21.83 3.97 19.54
CA TYR A 184 -22.72 4.13 18.40
C TYR A 184 -23.94 4.96 18.79
N PRO A 185 -24.57 5.69 17.85
CA PRO A 185 -25.83 6.38 18.15
C PRO A 185 -26.93 5.38 18.51
N ALA A 186 -27.91 5.81 19.31
CA ALA A 186 -29.04 4.96 19.69
C ALA A 186 -29.75 4.34 18.47
N ASP A 187 -29.92 5.14 17.41
CA ASP A 187 -30.40 4.68 16.11
C ASP A 187 -29.29 4.73 15.04
N ILE A 188 -28.70 3.56 14.75
CA ILE A 188 -27.68 3.42 13.71
C ILE A 188 -28.21 3.70 12.29
N LYS A 189 -29.54 3.73 12.08
CA LYS A 189 -30.12 4.02 10.77
C LYS A 189 -29.83 5.44 10.29
N LYS A 190 -29.52 6.35 11.23
CA LYS A 190 -29.12 7.74 10.96
C LYS A 190 -27.68 7.87 10.43
N LEU A 191 -26.86 6.82 10.55
CA LEU A 191 -25.51 6.83 10.01
C LEU A 191 -25.54 6.78 8.47
N PRO A 192 -24.53 7.35 7.78
CA PRO A 192 -24.42 7.19 6.35
C PRO A 192 -24.26 5.71 5.98
N ARG A 193 -24.63 5.36 4.75
CA ARG A 193 -24.84 3.96 4.32
C ARG A 193 -23.66 3.04 4.60
N VAL A 194 -22.43 3.51 4.41
CA VAL A 194 -21.21 2.70 4.61
C VAL A 194 -21.02 2.39 6.09
N GLN A 195 -21.06 3.41 6.94
CA GLN A 195 -20.84 3.31 8.39
C GLN A 195 -21.97 2.52 9.05
N ARG A 196 -23.21 2.69 8.59
CA ARG A 196 -24.35 1.87 9.02
C ARG A 196 -24.11 0.39 8.76
N ARG A 197 -23.67 0.02 7.56
CA ARG A 197 -23.40 -1.38 7.21
C ARG A 197 -22.25 -1.98 8.02
N ILE A 198 -21.23 -1.18 8.33
CA ILE A 198 -20.15 -1.60 9.24
C ILE A 198 -20.72 -1.85 10.63
N ALA A 199 -21.49 -0.90 11.18
CA ALA A 199 -22.13 -1.03 12.49
C ALA A 199 -23.04 -2.26 12.57
N GLU A 200 -23.84 -2.53 11.53
CA GLU A 200 -24.70 -3.72 11.44
C GLU A 200 -23.89 -5.04 11.53
N VAL A 201 -22.71 -5.11 10.89
CA VAL A 201 -21.83 -6.29 10.97
C VAL A 201 -21.23 -6.42 12.37
N LEU A 202 -20.67 -5.34 12.90
CA LEU A 202 -19.96 -5.37 14.17
C LEU A 202 -20.89 -5.64 15.35
N LEU A 203 -22.08 -5.02 15.38
CA LEU A 203 -23.07 -5.23 16.44
C LEU A 203 -23.75 -6.60 16.35
N LYS A 204 -23.77 -7.24 15.16
CA LYS A 204 -24.25 -8.61 15.00
C LYS A 204 -23.25 -9.63 15.55
N GLY A 205 -21.95 -9.37 15.40
CA GLY A 205 -20.88 -10.24 15.86
C GLY A 205 -20.57 -11.43 14.94
N SER A 206 -19.66 -12.29 15.39
CA SER A 206 -19.18 -13.47 14.68
C SER A 206 -20.21 -14.58 14.60
N VAL A 207 -20.07 -15.46 13.61
CA VAL A 207 -20.92 -16.67 13.49
C VAL A 207 -20.62 -17.69 14.58
N THR A 208 -19.37 -17.75 15.04
CA THR A 208 -18.98 -18.58 16.18
C THR A 208 -19.20 -17.80 17.48
N PRO A 209 -20.04 -18.31 18.41
CA PRO A 209 -20.20 -17.73 19.74
C PRO A 209 -18.92 -17.87 20.58
N ALA A 210 -18.69 -16.94 21.51
CA ALA A 210 -17.50 -16.94 22.36
C ALA A 210 -17.27 -18.26 23.12
N GLN A 211 -18.34 -18.93 23.55
CA GLN A 211 -18.26 -20.20 24.30
C GLN A 211 -17.79 -21.39 23.45
N GLN A 212 -17.86 -21.28 22.13
CA GLN A 212 -17.47 -22.34 21.18
C GLN A 212 -16.18 -21.99 20.43
N ALA A 213 -15.63 -20.80 20.65
CA ALA A 213 -14.46 -20.32 19.95
C ALA A 213 -13.17 -20.80 20.62
N THR A 214 -12.17 -21.12 19.80
CA THR A 214 -10.81 -21.43 20.26
C THR A 214 -9.86 -20.26 20.06
N ARG A 215 -10.31 -19.23 19.34
CA ARG A 215 -9.59 -18.00 19.04
C ARG A 215 -10.55 -16.81 19.10
N SER A 216 -10.04 -15.60 19.28
CA SER A 216 -10.85 -14.39 19.31
C SER A 216 -10.17 -13.20 18.64
N TRP A 217 -10.97 -12.18 18.35
CA TRP A 217 -10.47 -10.86 18.01
C TRP A 217 -11.36 -9.75 18.55
N ALA A 218 -10.78 -8.57 18.76
CA ALA A 218 -11.47 -7.41 19.30
C ALA A 218 -11.10 -6.13 18.54
N LEU A 219 -11.99 -5.14 18.62
CA LEU A 219 -11.73 -3.77 18.21
C LEU A 219 -11.66 -2.88 19.45
N ASP A 220 -10.47 -2.38 19.75
CA ASP A 220 -10.23 -1.45 20.84
C ASP A 220 -10.19 -0.03 20.29
N PHE A 221 -11.18 0.79 20.64
CA PHE A 221 -11.30 2.17 20.16
C PHE A 221 -10.74 3.18 21.16
N MET A 222 -10.55 4.41 20.68
CA MET A 222 -10.14 5.55 21.50
C MET A 222 -8.84 5.31 22.27
N GLN A 223 -7.87 4.63 21.65
CA GLN A 223 -6.57 4.33 22.26
C GLN A 223 -5.44 4.67 21.29
N ALA A 224 -4.53 5.56 21.71
CA ALA A 224 -3.30 5.87 20.97
C ALA A 224 -2.12 5.18 21.65
N PRO A 225 -1.23 4.50 20.92
CA PRO A 225 -0.09 3.81 21.53
C PRO A 225 0.87 4.83 22.14
N LYS A 226 1.39 4.51 23.32
CA LYS A 226 2.28 5.37 24.11
C LYS A 226 3.68 4.79 24.25
N ALA A 227 3.79 3.50 24.55
CA ALA A 227 5.05 2.80 24.67
C ALA A 227 4.85 1.29 24.49
N MET A 228 5.87 0.61 23.99
CA MET A 228 5.95 -0.85 23.98
C MET A 228 6.96 -1.29 25.04
N HIS A 229 6.59 -2.30 25.82
CA HIS A 229 7.41 -2.82 26.91
C HIS A 229 7.93 -4.20 26.54
N GLU A 230 9.20 -4.42 26.81
CA GLU A 230 9.88 -5.69 26.53
C GLU A 230 10.59 -6.27 27.76
N VAL A 231 10.79 -7.57 27.72
CA VAL A 231 11.68 -8.32 28.62
C VAL A 231 12.55 -9.21 27.74
N ASP A 232 13.87 -9.15 27.91
CA ASP A 232 14.86 -9.93 27.15
C ASP A 232 14.68 -9.86 25.62
N GLY A 233 14.38 -8.67 25.08
CA GLY A 233 14.19 -8.47 23.64
C GLY A 233 12.80 -8.88 23.11
N HIS A 234 11.87 -9.27 23.99
CA HIS A 234 10.54 -9.77 23.62
C HIS A 234 9.45 -8.84 24.13
N LEU A 235 8.50 -8.49 23.26
CA LEU A 235 7.32 -7.71 23.65
C LEU A 235 6.53 -8.45 24.74
N THR A 236 6.16 -7.71 25.78
CA THR A 236 5.30 -8.21 26.87
C THR A 236 3.99 -7.46 26.94
N SER A 237 4.01 -6.14 26.70
CA SER A 237 2.80 -5.32 26.71
C SER A 237 2.96 -4.04 25.90
N ILE A 238 1.83 -3.41 25.60
CA ILE A 238 1.77 -2.10 24.96
C ILE A 238 0.90 -1.18 25.82
N ALA A 239 1.47 -0.04 26.22
CA ALA A 239 0.76 1.02 26.90
C ALA A 239 0.08 1.93 25.88
N PHE A 240 -1.15 2.34 26.19
CA PHE A 240 -1.98 3.23 25.39
C PHE A 240 -2.47 4.40 26.24
N THR A 241 -2.57 5.57 25.63
CA THR A 241 -3.27 6.72 26.20
C THR A 241 -4.69 6.76 25.66
N LYS A 242 -5.68 6.80 26.55
CA LYS A 242 -7.08 6.94 26.15
C LYS A 242 -7.29 8.28 25.45
N GLN A 243 -8.10 8.24 24.41
CA GLN A 243 -8.46 9.38 23.58
C GLN A 243 -9.88 9.81 23.88
N GLN A 244 -10.19 11.08 23.65
CA GLN A 244 -11.55 11.59 23.63
C GLN A 244 -11.75 12.48 22.40
N PHE A 245 -12.98 12.57 21.90
CA PHE A 245 -13.29 13.54 20.84
C PHE A 245 -13.05 14.96 21.36
N VAL A 246 -12.68 15.87 20.46
CA VAL A 246 -12.62 17.30 20.80
C VAL A 246 -14.00 17.76 21.31
N PRO A 247 -14.07 18.71 22.28
CA PRO A 247 -15.33 19.05 22.97
C PRO A 247 -16.51 19.40 22.04
N ASP A 248 -16.23 20.07 20.91
CA ASP A 248 -17.23 20.48 19.92
C ASP A 248 -17.33 19.53 18.71
N GLY A 249 -16.70 18.37 18.78
CA GLY A 249 -16.62 17.40 17.69
C GLY A 249 -17.77 16.41 17.74
N ASP A 250 -18.49 16.23 16.63
CA ASP A 250 -19.48 15.16 16.50
C ASP A 250 -18.78 13.78 16.43
N PRO A 251 -18.98 12.87 17.40
CA PRO A 251 -18.41 11.53 17.39
C PRO A 251 -18.82 10.69 16.17
N PHE A 252 -19.88 11.08 15.45
CA PHE A 252 -20.43 10.38 14.30
C PHE A 252 -20.06 11.04 12.96
N ASP A 253 -19.27 12.12 12.97
CA ASP A 253 -18.59 12.64 11.78
C ASP A 253 -17.23 11.93 11.61
N GLN A 254 -16.96 11.45 10.39
CA GLN A 254 -15.70 10.78 10.05
C GLN A 254 -14.46 11.68 10.16
N ARG A 255 -14.64 13.01 10.05
CA ARG A 255 -13.56 14.00 10.08
C ARG A 255 -13.21 14.47 11.48
N THR A 256 -14.02 14.12 12.48
CA THR A 256 -13.81 14.57 13.86
C THR A 256 -12.47 14.08 14.40
N ARG A 257 -11.78 15.00 15.07
CA ARG A 257 -10.48 14.77 15.68
C ARG A 257 -10.62 14.34 17.14
N VAL A 258 -9.57 13.72 17.65
CA VAL A 258 -9.44 13.30 19.03
C VAL A 258 -8.25 13.98 19.69
N VAL A 259 -8.28 14.04 21.01
CA VAL A 259 -7.19 14.51 21.87
C VAL A 259 -6.90 13.49 22.97
N SER A 260 -5.65 13.42 23.40
CA SER A 260 -5.24 12.55 24.49
C SER A 260 -5.85 12.99 25.82
N THR A 261 -6.26 12.02 26.63
CA THR A 261 -6.66 12.21 28.02
C THR A 261 -5.46 11.97 28.96
N LYS A 262 -5.70 12.00 30.28
CA LYS A 262 -4.72 11.62 31.30
C LYS A 262 -4.74 10.12 31.62
N ASP A 263 -5.73 9.39 31.12
CA ASP A 263 -5.94 8.00 31.44
C ASP A 263 -5.13 7.09 30.52
N GLU A 264 -4.59 6.02 31.09
CA GLU A 264 -3.78 5.04 30.38
C GLU A 264 -4.33 3.63 30.58
N THR A 265 -4.07 2.79 29.60
CA THR A 265 -4.41 1.36 29.60
C THR A 265 -3.22 0.58 29.08
N THR A 266 -3.06 -0.65 29.56
CA THR A 266 -2.03 -1.56 29.08
C THR A 266 -2.69 -2.80 28.53
N ILE A 267 -2.23 -3.24 27.36
CA ILE A 267 -2.64 -4.50 26.75
C ILE A 267 -1.42 -5.42 26.75
N GLU A 268 -1.52 -6.53 27.47
CA GLU A 268 -0.53 -7.62 27.40
C GLU A 268 -0.49 -8.18 25.98
N ALA A 269 0.70 -8.31 25.40
CA ALA A 269 0.86 -8.79 24.04
C ALA A 269 2.25 -9.35 23.85
N SER A 270 2.36 -10.53 23.25
CA SER A 270 3.64 -11.11 22.84
C SER A 270 4.06 -10.67 21.45
N LEU A 271 3.19 -9.92 20.76
CA LEU A 271 3.38 -9.54 19.37
C LEU A 271 2.63 -8.25 19.02
N ALA A 272 3.26 -7.35 18.26
CA ALA A 272 2.64 -6.14 17.74
C ALA A 272 2.87 -5.98 16.24
N PHE A 273 1.84 -5.52 15.52
CA PHE A 273 1.95 -5.06 14.14
C PHE A 273 1.54 -3.61 14.04
N ARG A 274 2.31 -2.83 13.29
CA ARG A 274 1.97 -1.47 12.95
C ARG A 274 1.23 -1.43 11.61
N SER A 275 0.03 -0.88 11.62
CA SER A 275 -0.83 -0.69 10.45
C SER A 275 -1.41 0.73 10.43
N VAL A 276 -0.55 1.72 10.65
CA VAL A 276 -0.92 3.15 10.73
C VAL A 276 -0.74 3.90 9.40
N GLY A 277 -0.54 3.15 8.32
CA GLY A 277 -0.40 3.65 6.95
C GLY A 277 1.05 3.75 6.50
N TYR A 278 1.19 4.02 5.20
CA TYR A 278 2.48 4.17 4.53
C TYR A 278 2.77 5.66 4.29
N LYS A 279 3.92 5.94 3.68
CA LYS A 279 4.28 7.20 3.02
C LYS A 279 5.21 6.90 1.85
N SER A 280 5.16 7.73 0.80
CA SER A 280 6.17 7.66 -0.25
C SER A 280 7.50 8.23 0.28
N ALA A 281 8.58 7.85 -0.36
CA ALA A 281 9.90 8.44 -0.18
C ALA A 281 10.26 9.28 -1.41
N ALA A 282 11.08 10.32 -1.24
CA ALA A 282 11.66 11.03 -2.36
C ALA A 282 12.57 10.08 -3.16
N LEU A 283 12.38 10.01 -4.48
CA LEU A 283 13.37 9.37 -5.34
C LEU A 283 14.65 10.22 -5.37
N PRO A 284 15.85 9.62 -5.33
CA PRO A 284 17.08 10.37 -5.53
C PRO A 284 17.06 11.10 -6.88
N GLY A 285 17.48 12.36 -6.88
CA GLY A 285 17.54 13.20 -8.09
C GLY A 285 16.24 13.93 -8.47
N LEU A 286 15.15 13.83 -7.69
CA LEU A 286 13.92 14.61 -7.96
C LEU A 286 14.18 16.12 -8.02
N SER A 287 14.95 16.64 -7.06
CA SER A 287 15.32 18.07 -7.01
C SER A 287 16.10 18.52 -8.24
N ASP A 288 16.94 17.64 -8.79
CA ASP A 288 17.84 17.94 -9.90
C ASP A 288 17.08 18.15 -11.21
N ILE A 289 15.88 17.57 -11.31
CA ILE A 289 14.94 17.77 -12.42
C ILE A 289 13.82 18.77 -12.09
N GLY A 290 13.90 19.45 -10.94
CA GLY A 290 12.95 20.49 -10.52
C GLY A 290 11.64 19.96 -9.91
N VAL A 291 11.59 18.68 -9.52
CA VAL A 291 10.41 18.06 -8.90
C VAL A 291 10.54 18.15 -7.37
N PRO A 292 9.62 18.83 -6.67
CA PRO A 292 9.63 18.88 -5.22
C PRO A 292 9.06 17.60 -4.61
N PHE A 293 9.32 17.40 -3.32
CA PHE A 293 8.73 16.33 -2.52
C PHE A 293 8.28 16.89 -1.16
N ASP A 294 7.05 16.57 -0.75
CA ASP A 294 6.54 16.91 0.57
C ASP A 294 6.83 15.74 1.53
N GLU A 295 7.90 15.85 2.31
CA GLU A 295 8.31 14.83 3.28
C GLU A 295 7.26 14.56 4.37
N LYS A 296 6.45 15.57 4.71
CA LYS A 296 5.46 15.47 5.79
C LYS A 296 4.23 14.69 5.32
N LEU A 297 3.75 14.99 4.11
CA LEU A 297 2.63 14.28 3.51
C LEU A 297 3.06 12.97 2.86
N GLY A 298 4.32 12.86 2.44
CA GLY A 298 4.88 11.73 1.71
C GLY A 298 4.31 11.64 0.29
N ILE A 299 4.25 12.78 -0.42
CA ILE A 299 3.72 12.88 -1.79
C ILE A 299 4.57 13.84 -2.63
N ILE A 300 4.49 13.72 -3.95
CA ILE A 300 4.94 14.77 -4.87
C ILE A 300 3.85 15.85 -4.94
N PRO A 301 4.12 17.12 -4.61
CA PRO A 301 3.14 18.20 -4.76
C PRO A 301 2.58 18.27 -6.17
N ASN A 302 1.25 18.26 -6.31
CA ASN A 302 0.57 18.22 -7.60
C ASN A 302 -0.80 18.93 -7.58
N ASP A 303 -1.31 19.27 -8.77
CA ASP A 303 -2.68 19.73 -8.96
C ASP A 303 -3.69 18.56 -8.85
N MET A 304 -4.99 18.85 -8.87
CA MET A 304 -6.00 17.80 -8.74
C MET A 304 -5.97 16.73 -9.84
N HIS A 305 -5.38 17.04 -11.00
CA HIS A 305 -5.27 16.15 -12.15
C HIS A 305 -3.96 15.35 -12.15
N GLY A 306 -2.94 15.78 -11.41
CA GLY A 306 -1.65 15.09 -11.25
C GLY A 306 -0.48 15.79 -11.92
N ARG A 307 -0.61 17.02 -12.40
CA ARG A 307 0.54 17.82 -12.85
C ARG A 307 1.39 18.21 -11.66
N VAL A 308 2.70 17.98 -11.72
CA VAL A 308 3.61 18.35 -10.64
C VAL A 308 3.65 19.87 -10.51
N ILE A 309 3.57 20.36 -9.29
CA ILE A 309 3.64 21.80 -8.99
C ILE A 309 4.90 22.10 -8.20
N THR A 310 5.49 23.26 -8.46
CA THR A 310 6.62 23.80 -7.71
C THR A 310 6.29 25.20 -7.19
N PRO A 311 6.74 25.57 -5.98
CA PRO A 311 6.67 26.97 -5.54
C PRO A 311 7.45 27.86 -6.52
N SER A 312 6.78 28.84 -7.13
CA SER A 312 7.39 29.83 -8.01
C SER A 312 7.14 31.25 -7.49
N ALA A 313 8.11 32.14 -7.67
CA ALA A 313 7.87 33.57 -7.49
C ALA A 313 7.12 34.09 -8.74
N GLY A 314 5.79 34.00 -8.73
CA GLY A 314 4.96 34.69 -9.73
C GLY A 314 5.00 36.21 -9.52
N PRO A 315 4.21 37.00 -10.28
CA PRO A 315 4.07 38.44 -10.01
C PRO A 315 3.40 38.64 -8.64
N GLY A 316 4.19 38.82 -7.58
CA GLY A 316 3.72 38.97 -6.20
C GLY A 316 4.27 37.90 -5.24
N ASN A 317 3.39 37.30 -4.43
CA ASN A 317 3.74 36.23 -3.49
C ASN A 317 4.09 34.91 -4.21
N LEU A 318 4.62 33.92 -3.48
CA LEU A 318 4.79 32.55 -3.99
C LEU A 318 3.47 32.03 -4.60
N THR A 319 3.50 31.73 -5.89
CA THR A 319 2.44 31.06 -6.65
C THR A 319 2.89 29.63 -6.99
N ALA A 320 1.96 28.71 -7.20
CA ALA A 320 2.33 27.39 -7.72
C ALA A 320 2.48 27.47 -9.25
N GLY A 321 3.65 27.12 -9.77
CA GLY A 321 3.86 26.87 -11.21
C GLY A 321 3.87 25.37 -11.50
N HIS A 322 3.47 24.96 -12.71
CA HIS A 322 3.61 23.57 -13.14
C HIS A 322 5.05 23.28 -13.58
N VAL A 323 5.54 22.08 -13.26
CA VAL A 323 6.81 21.57 -13.80
C VAL A 323 6.49 20.87 -15.11
N SER A 324 6.87 21.49 -16.24
CA SER A 324 6.58 21.00 -17.60
C SER A 324 6.95 19.54 -17.79
N GLY A 325 6.02 18.76 -18.37
CA GLY A 325 6.21 17.34 -18.65
C GLY A 325 6.31 16.41 -17.44
N MET A 326 6.08 16.90 -16.21
CA MET A 326 6.14 16.08 -14.99
C MET A 326 4.74 15.86 -14.41
N TYR A 327 4.39 14.60 -14.19
CA TYR A 327 3.08 14.18 -13.69
C TYR A 327 3.23 13.11 -12.60
N CYS A 328 2.18 12.88 -11.84
CA CYS A 328 2.11 11.78 -10.88
C CYS A 328 0.72 11.13 -10.87
N ALA A 329 0.67 9.88 -10.40
CA ALA A 329 -0.55 9.09 -10.23
C ALA A 329 -0.44 8.14 -9.03
N GLY A 330 -1.57 7.73 -8.48
CA GLY A 330 -1.65 6.77 -7.39
C GLY A 330 -1.15 7.31 -6.06
N TRP A 331 -0.52 6.46 -5.25
CA TRP A 331 -0.21 6.81 -3.86
C TRP A 331 0.84 7.91 -3.71
N VAL A 332 1.81 8.03 -4.62
CA VAL A 332 2.76 9.16 -4.61
C VAL A 332 2.09 10.50 -4.91
N LYS A 333 0.92 10.49 -5.57
CA LYS A 333 0.11 11.69 -5.85
C LYS A 333 -0.85 12.01 -4.69
N ARG A 334 -1.58 11.01 -4.21
CA ARG A 334 -2.77 11.16 -3.33
C ARG A 334 -2.51 10.80 -1.87
N GLY A 335 -1.36 10.22 -1.57
CA GLY A 335 -1.10 9.51 -0.33
C GLY A 335 -1.66 8.07 -0.34
N PRO A 336 -1.22 7.22 0.60
CA PRO A 336 -1.52 5.78 0.59
C PRO A 336 -2.88 5.48 1.22
N THR A 337 -3.93 5.94 0.53
CA THR A 337 -5.32 5.69 0.90
C THR A 337 -6.09 5.22 -0.33
N GLY A 338 -7.18 4.49 -0.09
CA GLY A 338 -8.04 3.96 -1.15
C GLY A 338 -7.69 2.55 -1.58
N VAL A 339 -8.55 2.00 -2.44
CA VAL A 339 -8.45 0.65 -3.02
C VAL A 339 -7.96 0.73 -4.47
N ILE A 340 -7.67 -0.42 -5.09
CA ILE A 340 -7.21 -0.50 -6.49
C ILE A 340 -8.13 0.29 -7.43
N ALA A 341 -9.46 0.22 -7.24
CA ALA A 341 -10.42 0.94 -8.08
C ALA A 341 -10.26 2.48 -8.01
N SER A 342 -10.01 3.04 -6.83
CA SER A 342 -9.76 4.49 -6.70
C SER A 342 -8.42 4.89 -7.29
N THR A 343 -7.38 4.05 -7.14
CA THR A 343 -6.07 4.27 -7.78
C THR A 343 -6.18 4.26 -9.30
N MET A 344 -6.99 3.35 -9.85
CA MET A 344 -7.25 3.26 -11.29
C MET A 344 -7.94 4.54 -11.83
N GLN A 345 -8.99 5.03 -11.15
CA GLN A 345 -9.67 6.26 -11.54
C GLN A 345 -8.76 7.50 -11.47
N ASP A 346 -7.92 7.56 -10.44
CA ASP A 346 -6.91 8.61 -10.31
C ASP A 346 -5.88 8.55 -11.45
N ALA A 347 -5.39 7.36 -11.79
CA ALA A 347 -4.47 7.16 -12.90
C ALA A 347 -5.09 7.52 -14.26
N PHE A 348 -6.37 7.22 -14.50
CA PHE A 348 -7.08 7.69 -15.70
C PHE A 348 -7.15 9.21 -15.75
N SER A 349 -7.40 9.87 -14.62
CA SER A 349 -7.40 11.34 -14.57
C SER A 349 -6.03 11.92 -14.91
N SER A 350 -4.95 11.31 -14.43
CA SER A 350 -3.58 11.70 -14.78
C SER A 350 -3.22 11.41 -16.24
N ALA A 351 -3.71 10.31 -16.82
CA ALA A 351 -3.50 10.01 -18.24
C ALA A 351 -4.27 10.97 -19.16
N ASP A 352 -5.52 11.28 -18.80
CA ASP A 352 -6.37 12.22 -19.52
C ASP A 352 -5.74 13.62 -19.58
N ILE A 353 -5.13 14.07 -18.47
CA ILE A 353 -4.53 15.39 -18.43
C ILE A 353 -3.25 15.46 -19.25
N ILE A 354 -2.44 14.40 -19.29
CA ILE A 354 -1.27 14.30 -20.17
C ILE A 354 -1.71 14.39 -21.64
N ALA A 355 -2.75 13.66 -22.03
CA ALA A 355 -3.26 13.69 -23.40
C ALA A 355 -3.81 15.09 -23.77
N GLN A 356 -4.54 15.74 -22.86
CA GLN A 356 -5.05 17.10 -23.07
C GLN A 356 -3.92 18.13 -23.19
N ASP A 357 -2.90 18.03 -22.34
CA ASP A 357 -1.74 18.93 -22.40
C ASP A 357 -0.97 18.78 -23.72
N TRP A 358 -0.86 17.55 -24.23
CA TRP A 358 -0.27 17.27 -25.53
C TRP A 358 -1.07 17.92 -26.67
N GLU A 359 -2.39 17.76 -26.69
CA GLU A 359 -3.26 18.36 -27.72
C GLU A 359 -3.29 19.88 -27.67
N ALA A 360 -3.19 20.45 -26.46
CA ALA A 360 -3.16 21.88 -26.26
C ALA A 360 -1.80 22.53 -26.57
N GLY A 361 -0.77 21.74 -26.90
CA GLY A 361 0.57 22.25 -27.16
C GLY A 361 1.22 22.89 -25.93
N VAL A 362 0.90 22.39 -24.73
CA VAL A 362 1.55 22.78 -23.48
C VAL A 362 3.02 22.38 -23.54
N LEU A 363 3.89 23.05 -22.78
CA LEU A 363 5.30 22.69 -22.69
C LEU A 363 5.49 21.36 -21.94
N PHE A 364 6.17 20.42 -22.59
CA PHE A 364 6.63 19.13 -22.11
C PHE A 364 8.13 19.18 -21.75
N LEU A 365 8.73 18.05 -21.42
CA LEU A 365 10.17 17.97 -21.21
C LEU A 365 10.92 18.35 -22.47
N ASN A 366 12.04 19.04 -22.29
CA ASN A 366 12.97 19.46 -23.33
C ASN A 366 12.45 20.55 -24.28
N ASP A 367 11.25 21.11 -24.04
CA ASP A 367 10.78 22.26 -24.80
C ASP A 367 11.53 23.53 -24.39
N THR A 368 12.14 24.19 -25.38
CA THR A 368 12.80 25.49 -25.22
C THR A 368 12.35 26.41 -26.35
N ASN A 369 11.73 27.54 -26.02
CA ASN A 369 11.22 28.52 -26.99
C ASN A 369 10.29 27.93 -28.07
N GLY A 370 9.50 26.90 -27.72
CA GLY A 370 8.57 26.26 -28.65
C GLY A 370 9.18 25.14 -29.52
N GLU A 371 10.46 24.80 -29.33
CA GLU A 371 11.11 23.66 -29.96
C GLU A 371 11.47 22.60 -28.92
N ASN A 372 11.03 21.36 -29.14
CA ASN A 372 11.43 20.20 -28.34
C ASN A 372 12.82 19.73 -28.76
N LYS A 373 13.80 19.81 -27.86
CA LYS A 373 15.19 19.39 -28.10
C LYS A 373 15.52 18.02 -27.52
N GLY A 374 14.51 17.27 -27.07
CA GLY A 374 14.70 15.91 -26.58
C GLY A 374 15.08 14.98 -27.72
N THR A 375 15.91 13.98 -27.45
CA THR A 375 16.25 12.97 -28.45
C THR A 375 15.11 11.99 -28.68
N LYS A 376 14.16 11.91 -27.73
CA LYS A 376 12.99 11.02 -27.73
C LYS A 376 13.32 9.54 -27.94
N SER A 377 14.53 9.14 -27.53
CA SER A 377 15.07 7.81 -27.75
C SER A 377 14.62 6.80 -26.69
N GLY A 378 13.92 7.26 -25.64
CA GLY A 378 13.41 6.42 -24.56
C GLY A 378 14.48 5.55 -23.91
N TRP A 379 14.07 4.34 -23.55
CA TRP A 379 14.92 3.36 -22.86
C TRP A 379 16.17 2.96 -23.64
N GLU A 380 16.10 2.92 -24.97
CA GLU A 380 17.22 2.46 -25.80
C GLU A 380 18.47 3.35 -25.67
N ALA A 381 18.30 4.65 -25.37
CA ALA A 381 19.43 5.53 -25.08
C ALA A 381 20.09 5.30 -23.70
N LEU A 382 19.36 4.69 -22.77
CA LEU A 382 19.77 4.50 -21.38
C LEU A 382 20.28 3.09 -21.11
N ARG A 383 19.85 2.09 -21.90
CA ARG A 383 20.15 0.67 -21.70
C ARG A 383 21.63 0.39 -21.45
N ALA A 384 22.49 0.84 -22.37
CA ALA A 384 23.93 0.55 -22.29
C ALA A 384 24.57 1.14 -21.01
N ALA A 385 24.13 2.32 -20.58
CA ALA A 385 24.62 2.94 -19.35
C ALA A 385 24.20 2.13 -18.11
N VAL A 386 22.95 1.64 -18.07
CA VAL A 386 22.46 0.78 -16.98
C VAL A 386 23.18 -0.57 -16.96
N GLU A 387 23.32 -1.23 -18.10
CA GLU A 387 24.00 -2.53 -18.21
C GLU A 387 25.50 -2.43 -17.85
N SER A 388 26.16 -1.32 -18.18
CA SER A 388 27.57 -1.09 -17.80
C SER A 388 27.81 -1.04 -16.29
N LYS A 389 26.76 -0.82 -15.49
CA LYS A 389 26.80 -0.87 -14.01
C LYS A 389 26.59 -2.28 -13.46
N GLY A 390 26.47 -3.30 -14.32
CA GLY A 390 26.22 -4.69 -13.93
C GLY A 390 24.76 -5.01 -13.60
N VAL A 391 23.85 -4.06 -13.85
CA VAL A 391 22.41 -4.29 -13.71
C VAL A 391 21.93 -5.13 -14.90
N ARG A 392 21.03 -6.09 -14.67
CA ARG A 392 20.38 -6.89 -15.70
C ARG A 392 18.92 -6.42 -15.85
N PRO A 393 18.60 -5.51 -16.79
CA PRO A 393 17.23 -5.12 -17.06
C PRO A 393 16.42 -6.30 -17.57
N LEU A 394 15.14 -6.40 -17.17
CA LEU A 394 14.27 -7.49 -17.55
C LEU A 394 13.11 -7.00 -18.42
N SER A 395 12.88 -7.69 -19.53
CA SER A 395 11.73 -7.46 -20.40
C SER A 395 10.47 -8.13 -19.86
N TRP A 396 9.32 -7.82 -20.46
CA TRP A 396 8.07 -8.51 -20.14
C TRP A 396 8.16 -10.02 -20.40
N THR A 397 8.86 -10.41 -21.46
CA THR A 397 9.10 -11.82 -21.80
C THR A 397 9.92 -12.53 -20.73
N ASP A 398 10.92 -11.86 -20.15
CA ASP A 398 11.71 -12.40 -19.05
C ASP A 398 10.86 -12.57 -17.79
N TRP A 399 10.03 -11.57 -17.46
CA TRP A 399 9.04 -11.71 -16.39
C TRP A 399 8.13 -12.93 -16.61
N LYS A 400 7.64 -13.17 -17.83
CA LYS A 400 6.76 -14.34 -18.10
C LYS A 400 7.44 -15.68 -17.84
N LYS A 401 8.76 -15.80 -18.00
CA LYS A 401 9.50 -17.01 -17.62
C LYS A 401 9.54 -17.19 -16.10
N ILE A 402 9.75 -16.12 -15.34
CA ILE A 402 9.68 -16.14 -13.87
C ILE A 402 8.25 -16.52 -13.44
N ASP A 403 7.23 -15.91 -14.03
CA ASP A 403 5.82 -16.20 -13.75
C ASP A 403 5.47 -17.67 -13.99
N GLU A 404 5.95 -18.25 -15.09
CA GLU A 404 5.77 -19.66 -15.42
C GLU A 404 6.44 -20.56 -14.38
N ALA A 405 7.71 -20.32 -14.05
CA ALA A 405 8.43 -21.09 -13.05
C ALA A 405 7.76 -21.04 -11.66
N GLU A 406 7.26 -19.87 -11.24
CA GLU A 406 6.49 -19.76 -9.99
C GLU A 406 5.20 -20.58 -10.01
N ARG A 407 4.49 -20.59 -11.14
CA ARG A 407 3.24 -21.35 -11.30
C ARG A 407 3.49 -22.85 -11.33
N GLU A 408 4.57 -23.29 -11.98
CA GLU A 408 4.99 -24.69 -11.98
C GLU A 408 5.37 -25.18 -10.58
N ASN A 409 6.18 -24.39 -9.85
CA ASN A 409 6.54 -24.66 -8.47
C ASN A 409 5.30 -24.71 -7.57
N GLY A 410 4.34 -23.80 -7.78
CA GLY A 410 3.07 -23.81 -7.08
C GLY A 410 2.24 -25.07 -7.36
N LYS A 411 2.14 -25.47 -8.63
CA LYS A 411 1.39 -26.67 -9.05
C LYS A 411 1.90 -27.93 -8.37
N ALA A 412 3.22 -28.09 -8.22
CA ALA A 412 3.84 -29.20 -7.50
C ALA A 412 3.43 -29.26 -6.00
N LYS A 413 3.03 -28.11 -5.43
CA LYS A 413 2.61 -27.94 -4.03
C LYS A 413 1.09 -27.80 -3.84
N GLY A 414 0.30 -27.92 -4.91
CA GLY A 414 -1.15 -27.71 -4.85
C GLY A 414 -1.58 -26.24 -4.68
N LYS A 415 -0.71 -25.29 -5.04
CA LYS A 415 -0.92 -23.84 -4.96
C LYS A 415 -1.08 -23.26 -6.37
N ARG A 416 -1.65 -22.05 -6.46
CA ARG A 416 -1.69 -21.31 -7.74
C ARG A 416 -0.30 -20.90 -8.24
N ARG A 417 0.58 -20.56 -7.30
CA ARG A 417 1.99 -20.22 -7.54
C ARG A 417 2.79 -20.38 -6.23
N GLU A 418 4.09 -20.61 -6.36
CA GLU A 418 5.07 -20.44 -5.30
C GLU A 418 5.98 -19.28 -5.70
N LYS A 419 5.99 -18.21 -4.90
CA LYS A 419 6.78 -17.01 -5.22
C LYS A 419 8.24 -17.23 -4.86
N PHE A 420 9.15 -16.77 -5.71
CA PHE A 420 10.56 -16.62 -5.33
C PHE A 420 10.69 -15.58 -4.21
N GLN A 421 11.60 -15.83 -3.27
CA GLN A 421 11.78 -15.04 -2.07
C GLN A 421 12.90 -14.00 -2.20
N SER A 422 13.76 -14.14 -3.21
CA SER A 422 14.83 -13.18 -3.50
C SER A 422 14.92 -12.82 -4.98
N VAL A 423 15.52 -11.66 -5.25
CA VAL A 423 15.85 -11.23 -6.63
C VAL A 423 16.84 -12.20 -7.27
N GLU A 424 17.80 -12.71 -6.50
CA GLU A 424 18.79 -13.69 -6.98
C GLU A 424 18.12 -14.96 -7.51
N GLU A 425 17.17 -15.52 -6.76
CA GLU A 425 16.37 -16.67 -7.21
C GLU A 425 15.61 -16.37 -8.51
N MET A 426 14.96 -15.20 -8.60
CA MET A 426 14.23 -14.80 -9.81
C MET A 426 15.16 -14.70 -11.03
N LEU A 427 16.35 -14.11 -10.86
CA LEU A 427 17.32 -13.96 -11.93
C LEU A 427 17.96 -15.29 -12.35
N SER A 428 18.06 -16.26 -11.43
CA SER A 428 18.62 -17.60 -11.71
C SER A 428 17.79 -18.36 -12.75
N VAL A 429 16.47 -18.20 -12.73
CA VAL A 429 15.51 -18.79 -13.70
C VAL A 429 15.80 -18.35 -15.14
N LEU A 430 16.38 -17.16 -15.31
CA LEU A 430 16.65 -16.57 -16.60
C LEU A 430 18.04 -16.92 -17.15
N SER A 431 18.83 -17.64 -16.37
CA SER A 431 20.19 -18.06 -16.72
C SER A 431 20.26 -19.55 -17.06
N SER A 432 19.15 -20.27 -16.85
CA SER A 432 18.98 -21.70 -17.14
C SER A 432 18.45 -21.99 -18.54
#